data_AF-G5E268-F1
#
_entry.id   AF-G5E268-F1
#
_cell.length_a   1.000
_cell.length_b   1.000
_cell.length_c   1.000
_cell.angle_alpha   90.00
_cell.angle_beta   90.00
_cell.angle_gamma   90.00
#
_symmetry.space_group_name_H-M   'P 1'
#
loop_
_entity.id
_entity.type
_entity.pdbx_description
1 polymer ?
#
loop_
_entity_poly.entity_id
_entity_poly.type
_entity_poly.pdbx_seq_one_letter_code
_entity_poly.pdbx_strand_id
1 'polypeptide(L)'
;GIPPNPEDRSPSPEPIYNSEGKRLNTREFRTRKKLEEERHNLITEMVGLNPDFKPPADYKPPATRVSDKVMIPQDEYPEINFVGLLIGPRG
;
A
#
# COMPACT_ATOMS: atom_id res chain seq x y z
N GLY A 1 -20.71 7.14 7.06
CA GLY A 1 -20.82 7.25 5.59
C GLY A 1 -20.70 8.70 5.16
N ILE A 2 -20.89 9.01 3.87
CA ILE A 2 -20.89 10.40 3.38
C ILE A 2 -22.24 11.05 3.76
N PRO A 3 -22.25 12.23 4.42
CA PRO A 3 -23.49 12.94 4.72
C PRO A 3 -24.29 13.26 3.45
N PRO A 4 -25.61 13.02 3.40
CA PRO A 4 -26.43 13.32 2.23
C PRO A 4 -26.46 14.82 1.96
N ASN A 5 -26.59 15.64 3.02
CA ASN A 5 -26.57 17.08 2.93
C ASN A 5 -25.15 17.61 2.65
N PRO A 6 -24.92 18.45 1.62
CA PRO A 6 -23.60 19.02 1.31
C PRO A 6 -23.03 19.94 2.38
N GLU A 7 -23.87 20.63 3.15
CA GLU A 7 -23.47 21.63 4.14
C GLU A 7 -22.84 21.01 5.39
N ASP A 8 -23.27 19.80 5.76
CA ASP A 8 -22.72 19.03 6.88
C ASP A 8 -21.39 18.34 6.54
N ARG A 9 -20.87 18.57 5.33
CA ARG A 9 -19.65 17.93 4.84
C ARG A 9 -18.44 18.79 5.14
N SER A 10 -17.41 18.18 5.71
CA SER A 10 -16.09 18.82 5.80
C SER A 10 -15.59 19.25 4.42
N PRO A 11 -14.86 20.39 4.33
CA PRO A 11 -14.29 20.88 3.09
C PRO A 11 -13.41 19.81 2.44
N SER A 12 -13.46 19.72 1.12
CA SER A 12 -12.70 18.71 0.39
C SER A 12 -11.24 19.15 0.23
N PRO A 13 -10.24 18.25 0.38
CA PRO A 13 -8.88 18.51 -0.04
C PRO A 13 -8.79 18.80 -1.55
N GLU A 14 -7.67 19.40 -1.95
CA GLU A 14 -7.33 19.72 -3.33
C GLU A 14 -7.40 18.46 -4.23
N PRO A 15 -7.92 18.59 -5.46
CA PRO A 15 -8.08 17.44 -6.35
C PRO A 15 -6.72 16.91 -6.81
N ILE A 16 -6.53 15.60 -6.69
CA ILE A 16 -5.36 14.88 -7.22
C ILE A 16 -5.79 14.15 -8.48
N TYR A 17 -5.02 14.28 -9.56
CA TYR A 17 -5.31 13.68 -10.86
C TYR A 17 -4.25 12.62 -11.22
N ASN A 18 -4.64 11.61 -12.01
CA ASN A 18 -3.69 10.70 -12.66
C ASN A 18 -3.14 11.30 -13.97
N SER A 19 -2.23 10.59 -14.63
CA SER A 19 -1.63 11.00 -15.91
C SER A 19 -2.64 11.19 -17.06
N GLU A 20 -3.85 10.64 -16.92
CA GLU A 20 -4.96 10.78 -17.89
C GLU A 20 -5.91 11.94 -17.52
N GLY A 21 -5.62 12.71 -16.46
CA GLY A 21 -6.46 13.82 -16.00
C GLY A 21 -7.70 13.39 -15.22
N LYS A 22 -7.80 12.12 -14.79
CA LYS A 22 -8.90 11.62 -13.96
C LYS A 22 -8.64 11.89 -12.48
N ARG A 23 -9.62 12.48 -11.78
CA ARG A 23 -9.53 12.74 -10.34
C ARG A 23 -9.50 11.44 -9.54
N LEU A 24 -8.46 11.27 -8.73
CA LEU A 24 -8.22 10.10 -7.89
C LEU A 24 -8.84 10.22 -6.50
N ASN A 25 -8.84 11.41 -5.91
CA ASN A 25 -9.22 11.62 -4.50
C ASN A 25 -10.67 12.13 -4.32
N THR A 26 -11.62 11.56 -5.08
CA THR A 26 -13.05 11.88 -4.91
C THR A 26 -13.53 11.56 -3.50
N ARG A 27 -14.65 12.17 -3.08
CA ARG A 27 -15.17 11.97 -1.72
C ARG A 27 -15.53 10.50 -1.48
N GLU A 28 -16.12 9.87 -2.49
CA GLU A 28 -16.49 8.46 -2.54
C GLU A 28 -15.25 7.58 -2.36
N PHE A 29 -14.17 7.89 -3.07
CA PHE A 29 -12.92 7.17 -2.94
C PHE A 29 -12.33 7.33 -1.54
N ARG A 30 -12.28 8.55 -0.99
CA ARG A 30 -11.77 8.79 0.37
C ARG A 30 -12.56 8.05 1.43
N THR A 31 -13.90 8.08 1.36
CA THR A 31 -14.74 7.38 2.34
C THR A 31 -14.58 5.86 2.22
N ARG A 32 -14.53 5.32 1.00
CA ARG A 32 -14.31 3.88 0.79
C ARG A 32 -12.94 3.45 1.30
N LYS A 33 -11.88 4.18 0.93
CA LYS A 33 -10.51 3.91 1.37
C LYS A 33 -10.40 3.93 2.90
N LYS A 34 -11.04 4.90 3.57
CA LYS A 34 -11.08 4.96 5.04
C LYS A 34 -11.70 3.71 5.67
N LEU A 35 -12.82 3.23 5.12
CA LEU A 35 -13.48 2.01 5.61
C LEU A 35 -12.66 0.74 5.34
N GLU A 36 -11.98 0.68 4.18
CA GLU A 36 -11.07 -0.41 3.83
C GLU A 36 -9.84 -0.43 4.75
N GLU A 37 -9.27 0.73 5.09
CA GLU A 37 -8.16 0.87 6.05
C GLU A 37 -8.59 0.48 7.47
N GLU A 38 -9.77 0.93 7.92
CA GLU A 38 -10.31 0.56 9.24
C GLU A 38 -10.51 -0.96 9.35
N ARG A 39 -11.12 -1.55 8.31
CA ARG A 39 -11.25 -3.00 8.18
C ARG A 39 -9.88 -3.70 8.19
N HIS A 40 -8.90 -3.19 7.47
CA HIS A 40 -7.55 -3.74 7.43
C HIS A 40 -6.91 -3.75 8.82
N ASN A 41 -7.03 -2.65 9.57
CA ASN A 41 -6.47 -2.54 10.92
C ASN A 41 -7.09 -3.58 11.86
N LEU A 42 -8.42 -3.72 11.86
CA LEU A 42 -9.13 -4.71 12.67
C LEU A 42 -8.75 -6.16 12.31
N ILE A 43 -8.58 -6.45 11.02
CA ILE A 43 -8.13 -7.77 10.56
C ILE A 43 -6.70 -8.04 11.05
N THR A 44 -5.80 -7.07 10.91
CA THR A 44 -4.40 -7.22 11.36
C THR A 44 -4.32 -7.44 12.87
N GLU A 45 -5.12 -6.72 13.64
CA GLU A 45 -5.23 -6.90 15.09
C GLU A 45 -5.75 -8.31 15.44
N MET A 46 -6.83 -8.76 14.77
CA MET A 46 -7.40 -10.10 14.99
C MET A 46 -6.45 -11.23 14.61
N VAL A 47 -5.70 -11.09 13.51
CA VAL A 47 -4.67 -12.07 13.12
C VAL A 47 -3.55 -12.14 14.16
N GLY A 48 -3.16 -11.00 14.72
CA GLY A 48 -2.15 -10.95 15.80
C GLY A 48 -2.63 -11.60 17.10
N LEU A 49 -3.91 -11.47 17.43
CA LEU A 49 -4.52 -12.07 18.62
C LEU A 49 -4.84 -13.57 18.44
N ASN A 50 -5.30 -13.95 17.25
CA ASN A 50 -5.68 -15.31 16.92
C ASN A 50 -5.08 -15.73 15.56
N PRO A 51 -4.00 -16.53 15.57
CA PRO A 51 -3.36 -17.02 14.35
C PRO A 51 -4.26 -17.87 13.45
N ASP A 52 -5.33 -18.48 13.97
CA ASP A 52 -6.29 -19.29 13.20
C ASP A 52 -7.39 -18.44 12.56
N PHE A 53 -7.41 -17.13 12.82
CA PHE A 53 -8.38 -16.22 12.22
C PHE A 53 -8.21 -16.17 10.71
N LYS A 54 -9.31 -16.43 9.99
CA LYS A 54 -9.37 -16.32 8.53
C LYS A 54 -10.03 -15.00 8.16
N PRO A 55 -9.31 -14.09 7.47
CA PRO A 55 -9.91 -12.85 7.00
C PRO A 55 -11.11 -13.10 6.07
N PRO A 56 -12.06 -12.14 5.97
CA PRO A 56 -13.21 -12.26 5.07
C PRO A 56 -12.79 -12.48 3.60
N ALA A 57 -13.57 -13.25 2.83
CA ALA A 57 -13.19 -13.67 1.48
C ALA A 57 -13.01 -12.52 0.46
N ASP A 58 -13.69 -11.40 0.68
CA ASP A 58 -13.60 -10.19 -0.13
C ASP A 58 -12.44 -9.27 0.29
N TYR A 59 -11.72 -9.60 1.36
CA TYR A 59 -10.59 -8.82 1.84
C TYR A 59 -9.37 -9.07 0.95
N LYS A 60 -8.83 -7.98 0.41
CA LYS A 60 -7.53 -8.01 -0.27
C LYS A 60 -6.53 -7.23 0.59
N PRO A 61 -5.50 -7.89 1.17
CA PRO A 61 -4.49 -7.18 1.93
C PRO A 61 -3.85 -6.10 1.05
N PRO A 62 -3.53 -4.92 1.62
CA PRO A 62 -2.84 -3.87 0.87
C PRO A 62 -1.56 -4.44 0.30
N ALA A 63 -1.47 -4.53 -1.01
CA ALA A 63 -0.25 -4.97 -1.70
C ALA A 63 0.76 -3.81 -1.67
N THR A 64 1.25 -3.46 -0.48
CA THR A 64 2.50 -2.72 -0.37
C THR A 64 3.57 -3.70 -0.82
N ARG A 65 3.85 -3.75 -2.13
CA ARG A 65 5.04 -4.43 -2.65
C ARG A 65 6.24 -3.70 -2.05
N VAL A 66 6.64 -4.11 -0.86
CA VAL A 66 7.96 -3.79 -0.32
C VAL A 66 8.94 -4.49 -1.24
N SER A 67 9.53 -3.73 -2.16
CA SER A 67 10.75 -4.20 -2.81
C SER A 67 11.84 -4.09 -1.76
N ASP A 68 12.15 -5.18 -1.07
CA ASP A 68 13.35 -5.26 -0.25
C ASP A 68 14.54 -5.09 -1.18
N LYS A 69 15.06 -3.87 -1.26
CA LYS A 69 16.25 -3.54 -2.05
C LYS A 69 17.45 -3.76 -1.15
N VAL A 70 18.22 -4.80 -1.45
CA VAL A 70 19.55 -4.98 -0.86
C VAL A 70 20.50 -4.00 -1.55
N MET A 71 21.03 -3.02 -0.82
CA MET A 71 22.06 -2.12 -1.35
C MET A 71 23.39 -2.87 -1.42
N ILE A 72 23.98 -2.95 -2.62
CA ILE A 72 25.28 -3.58 -2.84
C ILE A 72 26.37 -2.52 -2.59
N PRO A 73 27.33 -2.75 -1.68
CA PRO A 73 28.39 -1.80 -1.36
C PRO A 73 29.49 -1.82 -2.44
N GLN A 74 29.20 -1.26 -3.62
CA GLN A 74 30.17 -1.18 -4.72
C GLN A 74 31.24 -0.10 -4.47
N ASP A 75 30.91 0.95 -3.72
CA ASP A 75 31.83 2.06 -3.44
C ASP A 75 32.94 1.66 -2.45
N GLU A 76 32.67 0.72 -1.54
CA GLU A 76 33.61 0.26 -0.51
C GLU A 76 34.52 -0.88 -1.03
N TYR A 77 34.05 -1.63 -2.03
CA TYR A 77 34.78 -2.76 -2.64
C TYR A 77 34.61 -2.79 -4.17
N PRO A 78 35.20 -1.84 -4.90
CA PRO A 78 35.05 -1.74 -6.35
C PRO A 78 35.66 -2.94 -7.10
N GLU A 79 36.61 -3.65 -6.50
CA GLU A 79 37.22 -4.87 -7.06
C GLU A 79 36.33 -6.14 -6.96
N ILE A 80 35.23 -6.11 -6.20
CA ILE A 80 34.38 -7.29 -6.00
C ILE A 80 33.11 -7.20 -6.88
N ASN A 81 32.96 -8.15 -7.81
CA ASN A 81 31.75 -8.27 -8.62
C ASN A 81 30.63 -9.01 -7.86
N PHE A 82 29.99 -8.31 -6.94
CA PHE A 82 28.87 -8.84 -6.15
C PHE A 82 27.69 -9.32 -7.01
N VAL A 83 27.42 -8.67 -8.14
CA VAL A 83 26.33 -9.07 -9.05
C VAL A 83 26.64 -10.43 -9.67
N GLY A 84 27.87 -10.65 -10.15
CA GLY A 84 28.30 -11.94 -10.70
C GLY A 84 28.34 -13.07 -9.67
N LEU A 85 28.66 -12.76 -8.41
CA LEU A 85 28.61 -13.71 -7.29
C LEU A 85 27.16 -14.09 -6.92
N LEU A 86 26.25 -13.11 -6.91
CA LEU A 86 24.87 -13.31 -6.49
C LEU A 86 24.04 -14.05 -7.55
N ILE A 87 24.30 -13.77 -8.83
CA ILE A 87 23.54 -14.29 -9.96
C ILE A 87 24.18 -15.56 -10.56
N GLY A 88 25.50 -15.70 -10.44
CA GLY A 88 26.25 -16.79 -11.05
C GLY A 88 26.47 -16.61 -12.55
N PRO A 89 27.27 -17.49 -13.18
CA PRO A 89 27.77 -17.31 -14.56
C PRO A 89 26.69 -17.38 -15.66
N ARG A 90 25.43 -17.60 -15.31
CA ARG A 90 24.33 -17.77 -16.27
C ARG A 90 23.22 -16.72 -16.23
N GLY A 91 23.27 -15.73 -15.33
CA GLY A 91 22.19 -14.74 -15.24
C GLY A 91 21.00 -15.21 -14.42
#